data_AF-R1GRT3-F1
#
_entry.id   AF-R1GRT3-F1
#
_cell.length_a   1.000
_cell.length_b   1.000
_cell.length_c   1.000
_cell.angle_alpha   90.00
_cell.angle_beta   90.00
_cell.angle_gamma   90.00
#
_symmetry.space_group_name_H-M   'P 1'
#
loop_
_entity.id
_entity.type
_entity.pdbx_description
1 polymer ?
#
loop_
_entity_poly.entity_id
_entity_poly.type
_entity_poly.pdbx_seq_one_letter_code
_entity_poly.pdbx_strand_id
1 'polypeptide(L)'
;MHFPTLTTATTLLLATLALSAPATTPFATETNITTTHSARALPVAETLAKRAVYNNVRYCQYGGGGGACLTQAFKHAVCYNFSPWWNDRVSSLYPAPNTRCRLHERSDCRGRNVGVGPNRAAVDLKWSGLDDRASSIDCWSSMG
;
A
#
# COMPACT_ATOMS: atom_id res chain seq x y z
N MET A 1 41.18 8.85 57.21
CA MET A 1 40.36 10.07 57.11
C MET A 1 40.89 10.90 55.96
N HIS A 2 40.00 11.56 55.22
CA HIS A 2 40.22 12.53 54.12
C HIS A 2 39.95 12.01 52.70
N PHE A 3 38.72 12.29 52.26
CA PHE A 3 38.35 12.58 50.87
C PHE A 3 38.86 13.98 50.48
N PRO A 4 39.14 14.23 49.19
CA PRO A 4 38.44 15.32 48.47
C PRO A 4 38.12 14.95 46.99
N THR A 5 36.85 14.98 46.56
CA THR A 5 36.08 16.08 45.89
C THR A 5 36.44 16.44 44.44
N LEU A 6 35.50 16.10 43.56
CA LEU A 6 34.98 16.73 42.33
C LEU A 6 35.89 17.57 41.41
N THR A 7 35.85 17.27 40.11
CA THR A 7 35.49 18.28 39.10
C THR A 7 34.97 17.64 37.80
N THR A 8 33.69 17.88 37.49
CA THR A 8 33.09 17.72 36.16
C THR A 8 33.48 18.89 35.27
N ALA A 9 33.90 18.63 34.03
CA ALA A 9 33.89 19.63 32.97
C ALA A 9 33.55 18.98 31.62
N THR A 10 32.38 19.35 31.14
CA THR A 10 31.67 18.90 29.95
C THR A 10 32.32 19.50 28.69
N THR A 11 32.84 18.68 27.78
CA THR A 11 33.29 19.14 26.46
C THR A 11 32.13 19.17 25.47
N LEU A 12 31.70 20.37 25.07
CA LEU A 12 30.80 20.59 23.94
C LEU A 12 31.56 20.37 22.61
N LEU A 13 31.14 19.41 21.80
CA LEU A 13 31.43 19.39 20.36
C LEU A 13 30.23 19.98 19.61
N LEU A 14 30.37 21.19 19.06
CA LEU A 14 29.49 21.68 18.01
C LEU A 14 30.11 21.36 16.65
N ALA A 15 29.55 20.37 15.96
CA ALA A 15 29.80 20.12 14.55
C ALA A 15 28.74 20.83 13.71
N THR A 16 29.08 21.96 13.09
CA THR A 16 28.23 22.64 12.11
C THR A 16 28.48 22.06 10.72
N LEU A 17 27.58 21.18 10.27
CA LEU A 17 27.51 20.75 8.88
C LEU A 17 26.58 21.71 8.11
N ALA A 18 27.13 22.39 7.12
CA ALA A 18 26.38 23.17 6.14
C ALA A 18 25.67 22.23 5.16
N LEU A 19 24.39 22.48 4.86
CA LEU A 19 23.70 21.86 3.74
C LEU A 19 22.88 22.91 2.99
N SER A 20 23.38 23.30 1.82
CA SER A 20 22.72 24.14 0.83
C SER A 20 21.61 23.36 0.13
N ALA A 21 20.39 23.88 0.11
CA ALA A 21 19.30 23.36 -0.70
C ALA A 21 18.99 24.31 -1.87
N PRO A 22 18.95 23.82 -3.13
CA PRO A 22 18.41 24.59 -4.24
C PRO A 22 16.87 24.60 -4.19
N ALA A 23 16.28 25.80 -4.24
CA ALA A 23 14.85 25.99 -4.38
C ALA A 23 14.46 25.82 -5.86
N THR A 24 13.95 24.64 -6.21
CA THR A 24 13.36 24.38 -7.53
C THR A 24 11.89 24.79 -7.49
N THR A 25 11.51 25.77 -8.30
CA THR A 25 10.14 26.18 -8.57
C THR A 25 9.44 25.15 -9.46
N PRO A 26 8.22 24.70 -9.14
CA PRO A 26 7.36 24.10 -10.14
C PRO A 26 6.47 25.17 -10.79
N PHE A 27 6.83 25.55 -12.02
CA PHE A 27 5.91 26.17 -12.96
C PHE A 27 4.81 25.15 -13.30
N ALA A 28 3.57 25.40 -12.86
CA ALA A 28 2.40 24.65 -13.30
C ALA A 28 1.85 25.31 -14.56
N THR A 29 2.08 24.68 -15.72
CA THR A 29 1.43 25.08 -16.98
C THR A 29 0.09 24.37 -17.08
N GLU A 30 -0.98 25.13 -16.83
CA GLU A 30 -2.37 24.71 -17.04
C GLU A 30 -2.63 24.50 -18.53
N THR A 31 -2.67 23.24 -18.96
CA THR A 31 -3.01 22.89 -20.34
C THR A 31 -4.52 22.86 -20.46
N ASN A 32 -5.07 23.93 -21.03
CA ASN A 32 -6.47 24.06 -21.38
C ASN A 32 -6.77 23.19 -22.62
N ILE A 33 -7.37 22.02 -22.43
CA ILE A 33 -7.83 21.16 -23.54
C ILE A 33 -9.29 21.49 -23.83
N THR A 34 -9.50 22.42 -24.77
CA THR A 34 -10.78 22.63 -25.44
C THR A 34 -11.19 21.34 -26.16
N THR A 35 -12.16 20.61 -25.61
CA THR A 35 -12.72 19.41 -26.24
C THR A 35 -13.94 19.80 -27.07
N THR A 36 -13.80 19.80 -28.39
CA THR A 36 -14.89 19.95 -29.35
C THR A 36 -15.75 18.67 -29.35
N HIS A 37 -16.92 18.70 -28.72
CA HIS A 37 -17.91 17.62 -28.79
C HIS A 37 -18.62 17.63 -30.15
N SER A 38 -18.24 16.72 -31.05
CA SER A 38 -19.07 16.36 -32.21
C SER A 38 -19.89 15.12 -31.86
N ALA A 39 -21.18 15.33 -31.59
CA ALA A 39 -22.12 14.28 -31.22
C ALA A 39 -22.51 13.44 -32.46
N ARG A 40 -21.94 12.25 -32.58
CA ARG A 40 -22.56 11.14 -33.32
C ARG A 40 -23.14 10.17 -32.29
N ALA A 41 -24.43 10.30 -32.02
CA ALA A 41 -25.18 9.37 -31.19
C ALA A 41 -25.27 8.02 -31.91
N LEU A 42 -24.41 7.08 -31.51
CA LEU A 42 -24.60 5.66 -31.78
C LEU A 42 -25.50 5.08 -30.67
N PRO A 43 -26.38 4.12 -31.00
CA PRO A 43 -27.43 3.65 -30.08
C PRO A 43 -26.80 3.12 -28.79
N VAL A 44 -27.30 3.64 -27.67
CA VAL A 44 -26.98 3.21 -26.31
C VAL A 44 -27.32 1.73 -26.19
N ALA A 45 -26.34 0.87 -26.37
CA ALA A 45 -26.36 -0.46 -25.81
C ALA A 45 -26.35 -0.26 -24.29
N GLU A 46 -27.54 -0.20 -23.71
CA GLU A 46 -27.78 -0.29 -22.26
C GLU A 46 -27.41 -1.71 -21.82
N THR A 47 -26.11 -1.99 -21.91
CA THR A 47 -25.50 -3.12 -21.26
C THR A 47 -25.65 -2.80 -19.79
N LEU A 48 -26.49 -3.57 -19.09
CA LEU A 48 -26.61 -3.58 -17.64
C LEU A 48 -25.19 -3.58 -17.06
N ALA A 49 -24.65 -2.39 -16.78
CA ALA A 49 -23.31 -2.22 -16.30
C ALA A 49 -23.35 -2.68 -14.86
N LYS A 50 -23.11 -3.98 -14.65
CA LYS A 50 -22.88 -4.58 -13.34
C LYS A 50 -21.84 -3.68 -12.68
N ARG A 51 -22.28 -2.84 -11.73
CA ARG A 51 -21.43 -1.82 -11.10
C ARG A 51 -20.16 -2.54 -10.65
N ALA A 52 -19.02 -2.12 -11.17
CA ALA A 52 -17.75 -2.72 -10.80
C ALA A 52 -17.63 -2.60 -9.27
N VAL A 53 -17.67 -3.73 -8.57
CA VAL A 53 -17.53 -3.77 -7.12
C VAL A 53 -16.06 -3.65 -6.81
N TYR A 54 -15.70 -2.57 -6.13
CA TYR A 54 -14.35 -2.32 -5.64
C TYR A 54 -14.29 -2.64 -4.15
N ASN A 55 -13.25 -3.34 -3.74
CA ASN A 55 -12.98 -3.66 -2.35
C ASN A 55 -11.73 -2.91 -1.90
N ASN A 56 -11.87 -2.04 -0.90
CA ASN A 56 -10.72 -1.35 -0.32
C ASN A 56 -9.97 -2.32 0.61
N VAL A 57 -8.66 -2.39 0.45
CA VAL A 57 -7.80 -3.24 1.27
C VAL A 57 -6.61 -2.42 1.70
N ARG A 58 -6.34 -2.42 3.01
CA ARG A 58 -5.14 -1.80 3.58
C ARG A 58 -4.10 -2.88 3.84
N TYR A 59 -2.89 -2.70 3.34
CA TYR A 59 -1.77 -3.58 3.63
C TYR A 59 -0.57 -2.78 4.16
N CYS A 60 0.19 -3.39 5.05
CA CYS A 60 1.28 -2.73 5.77
C CYS A 60 2.55 -3.56 5.73
N GLN A 61 3.67 -2.85 5.86
CA GLN A 61 5.01 -3.43 5.80
C GLN A 61 5.28 -4.38 6.95
N TYR A 62 4.79 -4.08 8.16
CA TYR A 62 5.01 -4.92 9.34
C TYR A 62 3.72 -5.54 9.86
N GLY A 63 3.88 -6.64 10.60
CA GLY A 63 2.81 -7.23 11.41
C GLY A 63 2.21 -6.20 12.39
N GLY A 64 0.95 -6.39 12.78
CA GLY A 64 0.22 -5.47 13.65
C GLY A 64 -0.17 -4.14 13.01
N GLY A 65 0.05 -3.96 11.70
CA GLY A 65 -0.22 -2.71 11.00
C GLY A 65 0.84 -1.64 11.23
N GLY A 66 2.07 -2.05 11.57
CA GLY A 66 3.20 -1.16 11.72
C GLY A 66 3.89 -0.84 10.39
N GLY A 67 4.79 0.15 10.43
CA GLY A 67 5.58 0.59 9.28
C GLY A 67 4.75 1.42 8.30
N ALA A 68 5.17 1.44 7.03
CA ALA A 68 4.38 2.06 5.98
C ALA A 68 3.16 1.20 5.67
N CYS A 69 2.05 1.85 5.32
CA CYS A 69 0.78 1.21 4.95
C CYS A 69 0.22 1.87 3.68
N LEU A 70 -0.44 1.08 2.83
CA LEU A 70 -1.17 1.57 1.66
C LEU A 70 -2.57 0.99 1.64
N THR A 71 -3.56 1.85 1.39
CA THR A 71 -4.93 1.44 1.10
C THR A 71 -5.16 1.52 -0.40
N GLN A 72 -5.58 0.41 -1.01
CA GLN A 72 -5.84 0.32 -2.43
C GLN A 72 -7.19 -0.32 -2.70
N ALA A 73 -7.86 0.15 -3.75
CA ALA A 73 -9.10 -0.43 -4.24
C ALA A 73 -8.79 -1.56 -5.25
N PHE A 74 -9.36 -2.74 -5.01
CA PHE A 74 -9.23 -3.91 -5.88
C PHE A 74 -10.57 -4.24 -6.53
N LYS A 75 -10.58 -4.42 -7.86
CA LYS A 75 -11.77 -4.94 -8.56
C LYS A 75 -12.03 -6.38 -8.16
N HIS A 76 -13.31 -6.75 -8.06
CA HIS A 76 -13.73 -8.11 -7.73
C HIS A 76 -13.09 -9.16 -8.67
N ALA A 77 -12.43 -10.15 -8.06
CA ALA A 77 -11.81 -11.31 -8.72
C ALA A 77 -10.78 -10.95 -9.81
N VAL A 78 -10.16 -9.78 -9.71
CA VAL A 78 -9.06 -9.35 -10.59
C VAL A 78 -7.74 -9.50 -9.85
N CYS A 79 -6.74 -10.05 -10.56
CA CYS A 79 -5.38 -10.16 -10.06
C CYS A 79 -4.61 -8.85 -10.24
N TYR A 80 -3.84 -8.47 -9.23
CA TYR A 80 -2.96 -7.31 -9.25
C TYR A 80 -1.58 -7.68 -8.74
N ASN A 81 -0.55 -7.23 -9.45
CA ASN A 81 0.82 -7.28 -8.97
C ASN A 81 1.07 -6.13 -8.00
N PHE A 82 1.82 -6.40 -6.94
CA PHE A 82 2.30 -5.32 -6.08
C PHE A 82 3.25 -4.41 -6.84
N SER A 83 3.27 -3.13 -6.48
CA SER A 83 4.26 -2.22 -7.05
C SER A 83 5.67 -2.66 -6.61
N PRO A 84 6.73 -2.26 -7.33
CA PRO A 84 8.10 -2.69 -7.02
C PRO A 84 8.53 -2.45 -5.57
N TRP A 85 7.97 -1.42 -4.92
CA TRP A 85 8.25 -1.13 -3.52
C TRP A 85 7.55 -2.09 -2.56
N TRP A 86 6.33 -2.53 -2.88
CA TRP A 86 5.52 -3.41 -2.02
C TRP A 86 5.76 -4.90 -2.25
N ASN A 87 6.39 -5.25 -3.36
CA ASN A 87 6.77 -6.62 -3.67
C ASN A 87 7.66 -7.19 -2.55
N ASP A 88 7.25 -8.32 -1.99
CA ASP A 88 7.98 -9.02 -0.93
C ASP A 88 8.18 -8.18 0.34
N ARG A 89 7.23 -7.29 0.65
CA ARG A 89 7.27 -6.43 1.86
C ARG A 89 5.99 -6.42 2.67
N VAL A 90 4.93 -7.09 2.20
CA VAL A 90 3.66 -7.06 2.91
C VAL A 90 3.69 -8.09 4.04
N SER A 91 3.53 -7.62 5.28
CA SER A 91 3.48 -8.46 6.48
C SER A 91 2.13 -8.44 7.19
N SER A 92 1.26 -7.46 6.89
CA SER A 92 -0.13 -7.48 7.36
C SER A 92 -1.13 -6.95 6.35
N LEU A 93 -2.35 -7.50 6.38
CA LEU A 93 -3.42 -7.20 5.43
C LEU A 93 -4.78 -7.10 6.13
N TYR A 94 -5.47 -6.00 5.86
CA TYR A 94 -6.75 -5.61 6.44
C TYR A 94 -7.77 -5.39 5.30
N PRO A 95 -8.49 -6.44 4.88
CA PRO A 95 -9.58 -6.30 3.92
C PRO A 95 -10.73 -5.49 4.53
N ALA A 96 -11.46 -4.74 3.69
CA ALA A 96 -12.74 -4.16 4.07
C ALA A 96 -13.74 -5.26 4.53
N PRO A 97 -14.78 -4.89 5.30
CA PRO A 97 -15.84 -5.83 5.66
C PRO A 97 -16.40 -6.57 4.44
N ASN A 98 -16.68 -7.86 4.61
CA ASN A 98 -17.16 -8.74 3.54
C ASN A 98 -16.24 -8.82 2.31
N THR A 99 -14.95 -8.59 2.48
CA THR A 99 -13.93 -8.82 1.45
C THR A 99 -13.06 -9.99 1.87
N ARG A 100 -12.79 -10.88 0.91
CA ARG A 100 -11.74 -11.89 1.03
C ARG A 100 -10.67 -11.59 0.00
N CYS A 101 -9.43 -11.84 0.36
CA CYS A 101 -8.28 -11.67 -0.50
C CYS A 101 -7.42 -12.92 -0.47
N ARG A 102 -6.65 -13.12 -1.52
CA ARG A 102 -5.63 -14.16 -1.60
C ARG A 102 -4.33 -13.50 -2.02
N LEU A 103 -3.32 -13.67 -1.17
CA LEU A 103 -1.95 -13.23 -1.42
C LEU A 103 -1.19 -14.38 -2.07
N HIS A 104 -0.37 -14.07 -3.06
CA HIS A 104 0.42 -15.05 -3.81
C HIS A 104 1.90 -14.72 -3.73
N GLU A 105 2.71 -15.77 -3.66
CA GLU A 105 4.16 -15.67 -3.56
C GLU A 105 4.85 -15.17 -4.85
N ARG A 106 4.16 -15.23 -5.99
CA ARG A 106 4.71 -14.78 -7.27
C ARG A 106 3.76 -13.78 -7.93
N SER A 107 4.26 -13.08 -8.94
CA SER A 107 3.44 -12.22 -9.79
C SER A 107 2.33 -13.01 -10.49
N ASP A 108 1.33 -12.28 -10.96
CA ASP A 108 0.22 -12.75 -11.79
C ASP A 108 -0.61 -13.85 -11.12
N CYS A 109 -0.72 -13.78 -9.79
CA CYS A 109 -1.50 -14.67 -8.93
C CYS A 109 -1.09 -16.14 -9.07
N ARG A 110 0.23 -16.38 -9.05
CA ARG A 110 0.84 -17.71 -9.20
C ARG A 110 1.57 -18.16 -7.95
N GLY A 111 1.82 -19.46 -7.91
CA GLY A 111 2.60 -20.09 -6.84
C GLY A 111 1.77 -20.34 -5.59
N ARG A 112 2.47 -20.46 -4.46
CA ARG A 112 1.84 -20.67 -3.17
C ARG A 112 1.02 -19.45 -2.78
N ASN A 113 -0.12 -19.67 -2.15
CA ASN A 113 -1.02 -18.60 -1.79
C ASN A 113 -1.65 -18.82 -0.41
N VAL A 114 -2.08 -17.71 0.20
CA VAL A 114 -2.77 -17.67 1.49
C VAL A 114 -4.02 -16.81 1.36
N GLY A 115 -5.14 -17.34 1.83
CA GLY A 115 -6.40 -16.62 1.93
C GLY A 115 -6.49 -15.80 3.21
N VAL A 116 -6.87 -14.54 3.07
CA VAL A 116 -7.17 -13.59 4.15
C VAL A 116 -8.64 -13.17 4.01
N GLY A 117 -9.39 -13.09 5.11
CA GLY A 117 -10.84 -12.95 5.03
C GLY A 117 -11.44 -11.95 6.02
N PRO A 118 -12.76 -11.70 5.93
CA PRO A 118 -13.44 -10.65 6.70
C PRO A 118 -13.40 -10.90 8.22
N ASN A 119 -13.23 -12.16 8.64
CA ASN A 119 -13.12 -12.55 10.06
C ASN A 119 -11.68 -12.92 10.46
N ARG A 120 -10.74 -12.77 9.54
CA ARG A 120 -9.31 -13.01 9.73
C ARG A 120 -8.56 -11.98 8.91
N ALA A 121 -8.59 -10.72 9.33
CA ALA A 121 -7.55 -9.79 8.91
C ALA A 121 -6.21 -10.48 9.22
N ALA A 122 -5.31 -10.57 8.24
CA ALA A 122 -3.98 -11.11 8.48
C ALA A 122 -3.21 -10.00 9.20
N VAL A 123 -3.45 -9.88 10.50
CA VAL A 123 -2.73 -8.96 11.38
C VAL A 123 -1.24 -9.31 11.37
N ASP A 124 -0.91 -10.58 11.07
CA ASP A 124 0.46 -11.03 10.90
C ASP A 124 0.52 -12.21 9.89
N LEU A 125 1.21 -12.01 8.76
CA LEU A 125 1.41 -13.02 7.72
C LEU A 125 2.47 -14.05 8.07
N LYS A 126 3.24 -13.87 9.16
CA LYS A 126 4.24 -14.84 9.66
C LYS A 126 3.66 -16.24 9.83
N TRP A 127 2.47 -16.33 10.41
CA TRP A 127 1.79 -17.61 10.66
C TRP A 127 1.41 -18.36 9.39
N SER A 128 1.33 -17.64 8.28
CA SER A 128 0.97 -18.18 6.97
C SER A 128 2.18 -18.42 6.06
N GLY A 129 3.38 -18.03 6.50
CA GLY A 129 4.64 -18.20 5.77
C GLY A 129 4.79 -17.34 4.52
N LEU A 130 3.95 -16.31 4.35
CA LEU A 130 3.95 -15.35 3.23
C LEU A 130 4.41 -13.95 3.64
N ASP A 131 4.89 -13.80 4.88
CA ASP A 131 5.53 -12.60 5.39
C ASP A 131 6.69 -12.19 4.48
N ASP A 132 6.70 -10.94 4.01
CA ASP A 132 7.72 -10.40 3.12
C ASP A 132 7.99 -11.26 1.86
N ARG A 133 6.94 -11.93 1.36
CA ARG A 133 7.05 -12.82 0.19
C ARG A 133 5.90 -12.69 -0.80
N ALA A 134 4.92 -11.84 -0.51
CA ALA A 134 3.79 -11.67 -1.39
C ALA A 134 4.14 -10.72 -2.55
N SER A 135 3.90 -11.17 -3.78
CA SER A 135 4.17 -10.40 -5.01
C SER A 135 2.90 -10.05 -5.78
N SER A 136 1.79 -10.74 -5.53
CA SER A 136 0.49 -10.39 -6.13
C SER A 136 -0.70 -10.73 -5.22
N ILE A 137 -1.85 -10.16 -5.56
CA ILE A 137 -3.08 -10.25 -4.77
C ILE A 137 -4.31 -10.28 -5.69
N ASP A 138 -5.29 -11.11 -5.33
CA ASP A 138 -6.66 -11.01 -5.85
C ASP A 138 -7.65 -10.91 -4.69
N CYS A 139 -8.70 -10.12 -4.87
CA CYS A 139 -9.72 -9.90 -3.84
C CYS A 139 -11.11 -10.02 -4.42
N TRP A 140 -12.02 -10.61 -3.65
CA TRP A 140 -13.42 -10.78 -4.00
C TRP A 140 -14.31 -10.31 -2.86
N SER A 141 -15.45 -9.74 -3.25
CA SER A 141 -16.53 -9.47 -2.29
C SER A 141 -17.19 -10.79 -1.93
N SER A 142 -17.35 -11.04 -0.63
CA SER A 142 -18.08 -12.20 -0.08
C SER A 142 -19.55 -11.90 0.14
N MET A 143 -20.03 -10.70 -0.23
CA MET A 143 -21.47 -10.45 -0.38
C MET A 143 -21.93 -11.07 -1.70
N GLY A 144 -22.38 -12.31 -1.63
CA GLY A 144 -23.20 -12.99 -2.62
C GLY A 144 -24.55 -13.30 -2.00
#